data_AF-A0A091BZ04-F1
#
_entry.id   AF-A0A091BZ04-F1
#
_cell.length_a   1.000
_cell.length_b   1.000
_cell.length_c   1.000
_cell.angle_alpha   90.00
_cell.angle_beta   90.00
_cell.angle_gamma   90.00
#
_symmetry.space_group_name_H-M   'P 1'
#
loop_
_entity.id
_entity.type
_entity.pdbx_description
1 polymer ?
#
loop_
_entity_poly.entity_id
_entity_poly.type
_entity_poly.pdbx_seq_one_letter_code
_entity_poly.pdbx_strand_id
1 'polypeptide(L)'
;MLAFASPLGDISNAPIQPNYQSGAFSGGFLEGYNTLDALASLAFGILIIQAIKNRGVKDGPTIAIDTIKAGTVSIVLMGVIYSLLSYMGTMSLGNFAVSENGGVALAQISQYYLGTYGSIILALIVIVACLKTGIGLITSFSETFVILFPKQKYLFFTTLVSAMACLFANVGLTRIIELATPILMFLYPLAITLVLLAIIGRLFNNDRRVYQVTTLFTLIASIIDGLNAAPPAISQSSGAQMLIQLGEQYLPFFAIGMGWVLPALTGFIVSLIWYTTTKHRHN
;
A
#
# COMPACT_ATOMS: atom_id res chain seq x y z
N MET A 1 -6.13 16.96 19.48
CA MET A 1 -6.71 17.53 20.71
C MET A 1 -7.24 18.94 20.45
N LEU A 2 -6.40 19.91 20.02
CA LEU A 2 -6.86 21.27 19.68
C LEU A 2 -8.00 21.30 18.66
N ALA A 3 -7.90 20.49 17.59
CA ALA A 3 -8.98 20.40 16.59
C ALA A 3 -10.33 19.88 17.11
N PHE A 4 -10.34 19.12 18.21
CA PHE A 4 -11.57 18.64 18.84
C PHE A 4 -12.12 19.64 19.86
N ALA A 5 -11.29 20.55 20.38
CA ALA A 5 -11.68 21.59 21.32
C ALA A 5 -12.24 22.84 20.62
N SER A 6 -11.74 23.16 19.41
CA SER A 6 -12.24 24.25 18.57
C SER A 6 -12.42 23.77 17.12
N PRO A 7 -13.52 23.09 16.80
CA PRO A 7 -13.71 22.51 15.47
C PRO A 7 -13.78 23.60 14.39
N LEU A 8 -13.06 23.41 13.29
CA LEU A 8 -13.08 24.28 12.10
C LEU A 8 -14.43 24.29 11.36
N GLY A 9 -15.30 23.32 11.63
CA GLY A 9 -16.60 23.20 10.97
C GLY A 9 -17.40 22.04 11.56
N ASP A 10 -18.72 22.10 11.36
CA ASP A 10 -19.61 21.00 11.68
C ASP A 10 -19.54 19.95 10.57
N ILE A 11 -19.22 18.71 10.95
CA ILE A 11 -19.07 17.60 10.00
C ILE A 11 -20.39 17.29 9.30
N SER A 12 -21.51 17.60 9.96
CA SER A 12 -22.86 17.39 9.45
C SER A 12 -23.14 18.19 8.17
N ASN A 13 -22.42 19.31 7.97
CA ASN A 13 -22.59 20.20 6.82
C ASN A 13 -21.46 20.06 5.78
N ALA A 14 -20.48 19.17 6.00
CA ALA A 14 -19.40 18.97 5.05
C ALA A 14 -19.94 18.31 3.76
N PRO A 15 -19.65 18.85 2.57
CA PRO A 15 -20.15 18.28 1.32
C PRO A 15 -19.58 16.86 1.14
N ILE A 16 -20.47 15.88 1.01
CA ILE A 16 -20.07 14.49 0.78
C ILE A 16 -19.51 14.38 -0.63
N GLN A 17 -18.21 14.11 -0.71
CA GLN A 17 -17.51 13.87 -1.96
C GLN A 17 -18.18 12.74 -2.77
N PRO A 18 -18.35 12.89 -4.10
CA PRO A 18 -19.04 11.91 -4.95
C PRO A 18 -18.51 10.47 -4.76
N ASN A 19 -17.20 10.33 -4.61
CA ASN A 19 -16.52 9.03 -4.43
C ASN A 19 -16.91 8.30 -3.13
N TYR A 20 -17.42 9.02 -2.14
CA TYR A 20 -17.77 8.48 -0.81
C TYR A 20 -19.28 8.26 -0.62
N GLN A 21 -20.13 8.67 -1.58
CA GLN A 21 -21.59 8.54 -1.46
C GLN A 21 -22.07 7.08 -1.59
N SER A 22 -21.46 6.29 -2.48
CA SER A 22 -21.79 4.88 -2.71
C SER A 22 -20.61 3.92 -2.53
N GLY A 23 -19.41 4.44 -2.26
CA GLY A 23 -18.14 3.70 -2.36
C GLY A 23 -17.15 3.98 -1.23
N ALA A 24 -17.59 4.37 -0.03
CA ALA A 24 -16.69 4.76 1.06
C ALA A 24 -15.67 3.66 1.45
N PHE A 25 -16.11 2.39 1.50
CA PHE A 25 -15.20 1.27 1.82
C PHE A 25 -14.14 1.08 0.73
N SER A 26 -14.57 1.06 -0.53
CA SER A 26 -13.65 0.88 -1.66
C SER A 26 -12.71 2.05 -1.87
N GLY A 27 -13.20 3.28 -1.70
CA GLY A 27 -12.37 4.48 -1.76
C GLY A 27 -11.30 4.47 -0.67
N GLY A 28 -11.68 4.14 0.57
CA GLY A 28 -10.73 3.99 1.67
C GLY A 28 -9.73 2.85 1.45
N PHE A 29 -10.17 1.73 0.85
CA PHE A 29 -9.31 0.61 0.51
C PHE A 29 -8.26 0.98 -0.55
N LEU A 30 -8.67 1.69 -1.61
CA LEU A 30 -7.76 2.20 -2.65
C LEU A 30 -6.80 3.27 -2.12
N GLU A 31 -7.26 4.18 -1.26
CA GLU A 31 -6.37 5.12 -0.56
C GLU A 31 -5.36 4.40 0.33
N GLY A 32 -5.74 3.24 0.88
CA GLY A 32 -4.82 2.33 1.54
C GLY A 32 -3.63 1.92 0.66
N TYR A 33 -3.78 1.84 -0.66
CA TYR A 33 -2.66 1.51 -1.55
C TYR A 33 -1.59 2.59 -1.56
N ASN A 34 -1.99 3.85 -1.43
CA ASN A 34 -1.08 4.99 -1.39
C ASN A 34 -0.21 5.00 -0.12
N THR A 35 -0.56 4.24 0.92
CA THR A 35 0.23 4.14 2.17
C THR A 35 1.53 3.36 1.99
N LEU A 36 1.62 2.51 0.96
CA LEU A 36 2.76 1.61 0.69
C LEU A 36 3.05 0.54 1.75
N ASP A 37 2.26 0.46 2.83
CA ASP A 37 2.55 -0.39 3.99
C ASP A 37 2.59 -1.89 3.65
N ALA A 38 1.71 -2.36 2.76
CA ALA A 38 1.68 -3.77 2.36
C ALA A 38 2.95 -4.16 1.59
N LEU A 39 3.35 -3.36 0.60
CA LEU A 39 4.57 -3.59 -0.18
C LEU A 39 5.83 -3.46 0.70
N ALA A 40 5.83 -2.46 1.57
CA ALA A 40 6.87 -2.25 2.55
C ALA A 40 7.04 -3.49 3.45
N SER A 41 5.95 -4.09 3.94
CA SER A 41 6.01 -5.29 4.80
C SER A 41 6.70 -6.49 4.12
N LEU A 42 6.54 -6.64 2.80
CA LEU A 42 7.22 -7.69 2.03
C LEU A 42 8.74 -7.47 1.96
N ALA A 43 9.18 -6.21 1.82
CA ALA A 43 10.59 -5.86 1.81
C ALA A 43 11.22 -5.87 3.22
N PHE A 44 10.49 -5.36 4.21
CA PHE A 44 10.93 -5.23 5.60
C PHE A 44 10.83 -6.51 6.42
N GLY A 45 10.04 -7.49 5.96
CA GLY A 45 9.78 -8.71 6.72
C GLY A 45 11.06 -9.44 7.12
N ILE A 46 12.07 -9.48 6.24
CA ILE A 46 13.34 -10.13 6.54
C ILE A 46 14.11 -9.43 7.67
N LEU A 47 14.09 -8.08 7.69
CA LEU A 47 14.78 -7.27 8.68
C LEU A 47 14.10 -7.42 10.05
N ILE A 48 12.76 -7.47 10.09
CA ILE A 48 12.00 -7.73 11.32
C ILE A 48 12.34 -9.12 11.88
N ILE A 49 12.34 -10.15 11.02
CA ILE A 49 12.70 -11.52 11.42
C ILE A 49 14.13 -11.57 11.97
N GLN A 50 15.08 -10.91 11.29
CA GLN A 50 16.47 -10.85 11.75
C GLN A 50 16.60 -10.10 13.09
N ALA A 51 15.90 -8.98 13.26
CA ALA A 51 15.90 -8.21 14.50
C ALA A 51 15.38 -9.04 15.69
N ILE A 52 14.32 -9.84 15.49
CA ILE A 52 13.79 -10.74 16.52
C ILE A 52 14.79 -11.88 16.82
N LYS A 53 15.39 -12.48 15.79
CA LYS A 53 16.42 -13.52 15.94
C LYS A 53 17.64 -13.02 16.71
N ASN A 54 18.07 -11.77 16.45
CA ASN A 54 19.20 -11.14 17.14
C ASN A 54 18.91 -10.89 18.63
N ARG A 55 17.64 -10.87 19.05
CA ARG A 55 17.24 -10.82 20.47
C ARG A 55 17.23 -12.20 21.16
N GLY A 56 17.67 -13.25 20.47
CA GLY A 56 17.84 -14.59 21.04
C GLY A 56 16.67 -15.55 20.82
N VAL A 57 15.59 -15.12 20.15
CA VAL A 57 14.45 -16.00 19.81
C VAL A 57 14.78 -16.82 18.58
N LYS A 58 14.94 -18.14 18.73
CA LYS A 58 15.32 -19.05 17.62
C LYS A 58 14.15 -19.85 17.03
N ASP A 59 13.04 -19.94 17.75
CA ASP A 59 11.88 -20.72 17.33
C ASP A 59 10.98 -19.92 16.38
N GLY A 60 10.84 -20.41 15.14
CA GLY A 60 9.98 -19.81 14.11
C GLY A 60 8.54 -19.50 14.54
N PRO A 61 7.83 -20.42 15.23
CA PRO A 61 6.47 -20.16 15.72
C PRO A 61 6.40 -19.02 16.74
N THR A 62 7.40 -18.94 17.62
CA THR A 62 7.49 -17.90 18.64
C THR A 62 7.73 -16.53 18.00
N ILE A 63 8.62 -16.46 17.00
CA ILE A 63 8.84 -15.24 16.20
C ILE A 63 7.53 -14.76 15.57
N ALA A 64 6.74 -15.67 15.01
CA ALA A 64 5.46 -15.33 14.38
C ALA A 64 4.44 -14.77 15.40
N ILE A 65 4.28 -15.43 16.56
CA ILE A 65 3.34 -14.98 17.60
C ILE A 65 3.75 -13.62 18.17
N ASP A 66 5.04 -13.42 18.45
CA ASP A 66 5.54 -12.15 18.99
C ASP A 66 5.37 -11.01 17.97
N THR A 67 5.61 -11.30 16.68
CA THR A 67 5.36 -10.35 15.59
C THR A 67 3.88 -10.00 15.49
N ILE A 68 2.98 -10.98 15.58
CA ILE A 68 1.53 -10.74 15.55
C ILE A 68 1.10 -9.87 16.73
N LYS A 69 1.53 -10.18 17.95
CA LYS A 69 1.19 -9.39 19.15
C LYS A 69 1.63 -7.93 19.01
N ALA A 70 2.88 -7.70 18.61
CA ALA A 70 3.40 -6.36 18.38
C ALA A 70 2.67 -5.65 17.23
N GLY A 71 2.36 -6.40 16.16
CA GLY A 71 1.61 -5.91 15.01
C GLY A 71 0.18 -5.49 15.37
N THR A 72 -0.55 -6.28 16.16
CA THR A 72 -1.92 -5.96 16.57
C THR A 72 -1.98 -4.65 17.35
N VAL A 73 -1.07 -4.43 18.31
CA VAL A 73 -1.00 -3.16 19.05
C VAL A 73 -0.75 -1.99 18.10
N SER A 74 0.16 -2.17 17.13
CA SER A 74 0.49 -1.15 16.14
C SER A 74 -0.69 -0.82 15.23
N ILE A 75 -1.42 -1.83 14.76
CA ILE A 75 -2.60 -1.68 13.89
C ILE A 75 -3.71 -0.92 14.61
N VAL A 76 -4.00 -1.26 15.88
CA VAL A 76 -5.04 -0.56 16.65
C VAL A 76 -4.67 0.91 16.85
N LEU A 77 -3.44 1.19 17.25
CA LEU A 77 -2.99 2.57 17.47
C LEU A 77 -3.01 3.38 16.16
N MET A 78 -2.56 2.79 15.05
CA MET A 78 -2.56 3.44 13.74
C MET A 78 -3.98 3.69 13.24
N GLY A 79 -4.90 2.73 13.43
CA GLY A 79 -6.30 2.88 13.07
C GLY A 79 -6.97 4.04 13.81
N VAL A 80 -6.68 4.21 15.10
CA VAL A 80 -7.14 5.36 15.88
C VAL A 80 -6.57 6.67 15.32
N ILE A 81 -5.26 6.72 15.07
CA ILE A 81 -4.60 7.93 14.53
C ILE A 81 -5.19 8.33 13.17
N TYR A 82 -5.34 7.39 12.25
CA TYR A 82 -5.90 7.65 10.92
C TYR A 82 -7.38 8.06 10.96
N SER A 83 -8.16 7.47 11.87
CA SER A 83 -9.55 7.90 12.08
C SER A 83 -9.62 9.35 12.58
N LEU A 84 -8.75 9.72 13.53
CA LEU A 84 -8.66 11.10 14.04
C LEU A 84 -8.16 12.08 12.97
N LEU A 85 -7.20 11.69 12.14
CA LEU A 85 -6.71 12.52 11.03
C LEU A 85 -7.79 12.69 9.96
N SER A 86 -8.51 11.63 9.61
CA SER A 86 -9.63 11.69 8.66
C SER A 86 -10.72 12.63 9.19
N TYR A 87 -11.11 12.49 10.44
CA TYR A 87 -12.07 13.38 11.11
C TYR A 87 -11.61 14.85 11.09
N MET A 88 -10.34 15.09 11.40
CA MET A 88 -9.75 16.44 11.34
C MET A 88 -9.72 17.01 9.92
N GLY A 89 -9.43 16.17 8.91
CA GLY A 89 -9.48 16.54 7.50
C GLY A 89 -10.90 16.84 7.01
N THR A 90 -11.92 16.15 7.53
CA THR A 90 -13.32 16.50 7.22
C THR A 90 -13.74 17.82 7.85
N MET A 91 -13.30 18.12 9.08
CA MET A 91 -13.58 19.40 9.74
C MET A 91 -12.93 20.59 9.03
N SER A 92 -11.75 20.41 8.42
CA SER A 92 -11.08 21.50 7.70
C SER A 92 -11.87 21.99 6.49
N LEU A 93 -12.74 21.16 5.91
CA LEU A 93 -13.63 21.53 4.80
C LEU A 93 -14.64 22.64 5.15
N GLY A 94 -14.86 22.91 6.44
CA GLY A 94 -15.73 24.02 6.87
C GLY A 94 -15.12 25.41 6.64
N ASN A 95 -13.79 25.51 6.55
CA ASN A 95 -13.07 26.78 6.36
C ASN A 95 -12.14 26.78 5.14
N PHE A 96 -11.74 25.60 4.65
CA PHE A 96 -10.85 25.44 3.51
C PHE A 96 -11.52 24.62 2.40
N ALA A 97 -11.20 24.94 1.15
CA ALA A 97 -11.52 24.06 0.04
C ALA A 97 -10.73 22.75 0.14
N VAL A 98 -11.17 21.71 -0.57
CA VAL A 98 -10.47 20.43 -0.67
C VAL A 98 -9.03 20.65 -1.14
N SER A 99 -8.05 20.30 -0.31
CA SER A 99 -6.63 20.43 -0.63
C SER A 99 -6.19 19.41 -1.68
N GLU A 100 -5.17 19.75 -2.46
CA GLU A 100 -4.63 18.87 -3.51
C GLU A 100 -4.10 17.52 -2.99
N ASN A 101 -3.54 17.51 -1.78
CA ASN A 101 -3.04 16.31 -1.13
C ASN A 101 -3.04 16.44 0.40
N GLY A 102 -2.85 15.32 1.09
CA GLY A 102 -2.86 15.26 2.55
C GLY A 102 -1.74 16.07 3.23
N GLY A 103 -0.61 16.29 2.55
CA GLY A 103 0.49 17.11 3.06
C GLY A 103 0.10 18.59 3.14
N VAL A 104 -0.54 19.12 2.09
CA VAL A 104 -1.06 20.48 2.05
C VAL A 104 -2.17 20.66 3.09
N ALA A 105 -3.09 19.69 3.19
CA ALA A 105 -4.16 19.72 4.19
C ALA A 105 -3.60 19.79 5.63
N LEU A 106 -2.64 18.94 5.97
CA LEU A 106 -1.99 18.95 7.29
C LEU A 106 -1.26 20.27 7.57
N ALA A 107 -0.57 20.83 6.59
CA ALA A 107 0.11 22.12 6.73
C ALA A 107 -0.89 23.27 6.98
N GLN A 108 -2.00 23.31 6.24
CA GLN A 108 -3.06 24.30 6.41
C GLN A 108 -3.72 24.20 7.80
N ILE A 109 -4.05 22.98 8.23
CA ILE A 109 -4.66 22.72 9.54
C ILE A 109 -3.71 23.10 10.67
N SER A 110 -2.42 22.74 10.56
CA SER A 110 -1.41 23.10 11.55
C SER A 110 -1.21 24.60 11.64
N GLN A 111 -1.12 25.29 10.49
CA GLN A 111 -0.99 26.74 10.46
C GLN A 111 -2.19 27.43 11.11
N TYR A 112 -3.40 26.90 10.91
CA TYR A 112 -4.61 27.43 11.53
C TYR A 112 -4.62 27.28 13.05
N TYR A 113 -4.34 26.07 13.57
CA TYR A 113 -4.46 25.81 15.01
C TYR A 113 -3.27 26.27 15.84
N LEU A 114 -2.07 26.19 15.29
CA LEU A 114 -0.83 26.34 16.04
C LEU A 114 -0.01 27.55 15.55
N GLY A 115 -0.48 28.24 14.51
CA GLY A 115 0.22 29.38 13.91
C GLY A 115 1.61 29.02 13.37
N THR A 116 2.46 30.03 13.23
CA THR A 116 3.81 29.88 12.67
C THR A 116 4.71 28.96 13.51
N TYR A 117 4.60 29.01 14.84
CA TYR A 117 5.37 28.14 15.74
C TYR A 117 4.98 26.67 15.60
N GLY A 118 3.69 26.40 15.41
CA GLY A 118 3.17 25.07 15.11
C GLY A 118 3.70 24.46 13.84
N SER A 119 3.71 25.25 12.77
CA SER A 119 4.21 24.80 11.46
C SER A 119 5.69 24.41 11.50
N ILE A 120 6.51 25.10 12.32
CA ILE A 120 7.91 24.72 12.54
C ILE A 120 8.00 23.35 13.27
N ILE A 121 7.21 23.17 14.32
CA ILE A 121 7.17 21.89 15.07
C ILE A 121 6.67 20.77 14.17
N LEU A 122 5.61 20.99 13.39
CA LEU A 122 5.09 20.04 12.43
C LEU A 122 6.16 19.64 11.41
N ALA A 123 6.86 20.62 10.84
CA ALA A 123 7.94 20.38 9.88
C ALA A 123 9.04 19.49 10.49
N LEU A 124 9.47 19.77 11.72
CA LEU A 124 10.47 18.94 12.42
C LEU A 124 9.97 17.52 12.66
N ILE A 125 8.72 17.34 13.11
CA ILE A 125 8.13 16.02 13.33
C ILE A 125 8.07 15.24 12.01
N VAL A 126 7.61 15.88 10.93
CA VAL A 126 7.53 15.26 9.60
C VAL A 126 8.92 14.86 9.10
N ILE A 127 9.94 15.72 9.26
CA ILE A 127 11.32 15.38 8.89
C ILE A 127 11.78 14.14 9.64
N VAL A 128 11.62 14.09 10.96
CA VAL A 128 12.04 12.93 11.77
C VAL A 128 11.25 11.66 11.40
N ALA A 129 9.94 11.80 11.16
CA ALA A 129 9.07 10.69 10.78
C ALA A 129 9.39 10.13 9.38
N CYS A 130 9.64 10.99 8.40
CA CYS A 130 10.02 10.58 7.05
C CYS A 130 11.46 10.03 7.02
N LEU A 131 12.37 10.57 7.84
CA LEU A 131 13.75 10.12 7.92
C LEU A 131 13.84 8.67 8.40
N LYS A 132 13.14 8.30 9.48
CA LYS A 132 13.16 6.91 9.98
C LYS A 132 12.62 5.91 8.93
N THR A 133 11.56 6.28 8.21
CA THR A 133 10.94 5.41 7.20
C THR A 133 11.84 5.29 5.96
N GLY A 134 12.41 6.42 5.51
CA GLY A 134 13.36 6.45 4.41
C GLY A 134 14.61 5.63 4.69
N ILE A 135 15.21 5.78 5.88
CA ILE A 135 16.37 4.98 6.30
C ILE A 135 16.02 3.48 6.25
N GLY A 136 14.87 3.09 6.82
CA GLY A 136 14.43 1.70 6.76
C GLY A 136 14.32 1.19 5.31
N LEU A 137 13.61 1.91 4.44
CA LEU A 137 13.33 1.44 3.08
C LEU A 137 14.63 1.27 2.30
N ILE A 138 15.56 2.23 2.43
CA ILE A 138 16.87 2.19 1.79
C ILE A 138 17.67 0.98 2.29
N THR A 139 17.74 0.74 3.61
CA THR A 139 18.52 -0.41 4.12
C THR A 139 17.94 -1.74 3.69
N SER A 140 16.61 -1.91 3.78
CA SER A 140 15.95 -3.18 3.45
C SER A 140 15.98 -3.50 1.96
N PHE A 141 15.84 -2.47 1.12
CA PHE A 141 16.01 -2.61 -0.31
C PHE A 141 17.46 -3.02 -0.64
N SER A 142 18.45 -2.34 -0.07
CA SER A 142 19.86 -2.68 -0.27
C SER A 142 20.20 -4.10 0.19
N GLU A 143 19.72 -4.54 1.35
CA GLU A 143 19.92 -5.92 1.85
C GLU A 143 19.30 -6.94 0.90
N THR A 144 18.04 -6.70 0.48
CA THR A 144 17.34 -7.60 -0.45
C THR A 144 18.05 -7.70 -1.79
N PHE A 145 18.54 -6.58 -2.33
CA PHE A 145 19.28 -6.55 -3.59
C PHE A 145 20.66 -7.19 -3.51
N VAL A 146 21.34 -7.12 -2.38
CA VAL A 146 22.60 -7.85 -2.16
C VAL A 146 22.35 -9.37 -2.16
N ILE A 147 21.26 -9.83 -1.56
CA ILE A 147 20.88 -11.25 -1.57
C ILE A 147 20.54 -11.70 -3.00
N LEU A 148 19.82 -10.88 -3.77
CA LEU A 148 19.41 -11.18 -5.14
C LEU A 148 20.57 -11.09 -6.15
N PHE A 149 21.49 -10.15 -5.95
CA PHE A 149 22.66 -9.89 -6.80
C PHE A 149 23.95 -9.92 -5.97
N PRO A 150 24.44 -11.11 -5.57
CA PRO A 150 25.58 -11.26 -4.65
C PRO A 150 26.92 -10.75 -5.20
N LYS A 151 26.97 -10.30 -6.46
CA LYS A 151 28.16 -9.73 -7.08
C LYS A 151 28.38 -8.25 -6.73
N GLN A 152 27.38 -7.55 -6.19
CA GLN A 152 27.43 -6.11 -5.92
C GLN A 152 27.51 -5.81 -4.43
N LYS A 153 28.16 -4.69 -4.06
CA LYS A 153 28.35 -4.29 -2.67
C LYS A 153 27.11 -3.57 -2.13
N TYR A 154 26.79 -3.79 -0.85
CA TYR A 154 25.72 -3.09 -0.13
C TYR A 154 25.75 -1.56 -0.31
N LEU A 155 26.94 -0.96 -0.18
CA LEU A 155 27.11 0.50 -0.32
C LEU A 155 26.74 1.03 -1.71
N PHE A 156 26.88 0.21 -2.77
CA PHE A 156 26.49 0.62 -4.11
C PHE A 156 24.98 0.81 -4.21
N PHE A 157 24.19 -0.18 -3.75
CA PHE A 157 22.73 -0.09 -3.74
C PHE A 157 22.23 1.04 -2.84
N THR A 158 22.79 1.18 -1.63
CA THR A 158 22.39 2.24 -0.70
C THR A 158 22.60 3.63 -1.27
N THR A 159 23.74 3.86 -1.93
CA THR A 159 24.02 5.15 -2.59
C THR A 159 23.10 5.38 -3.78
N LEU A 160 22.87 4.36 -4.61
CA LEU A 160 21.99 4.44 -5.77
C LEU A 160 20.56 4.82 -5.36
N VAL A 161 19.98 4.10 -4.40
CA VAL A 161 18.61 4.33 -3.94
C VAL A 161 18.48 5.69 -3.27
N SER A 162 19.45 6.09 -2.44
CA SER A 162 19.46 7.42 -1.83
C SER A 162 19.55 8.55 -2.86
N ALA A 163 20.37 8.36 -3.91
CA ALA A 163 20.49 9.33 -5.00
C ALA A 163 19.18 9.44 -5.79
N MET A 164 18.55 8.30 -6.11
CA MET A 164 17.24 8.28 -6.77
C MET A 164 16.15 8.95 -5.92
N ALA A 165 16.10 8.68 -4.61
CA ALA A 165 15.15 9.31 -3.70
C ALA A 165 15.35 10.84 -3.66
N CYS A 166 16.60 11.31 -3.67
CA CYS A 166 16.92 12.74 -3.73
C CYS A 166 16.43 13.36 -5.05
N LEU A 167 16.61 12.67 -6.19
CA LEU A 167 16.09 13.14 -7.48
C LEU A 167 14.56 13.25 -7.46
N PHE A 168 13.85 12.20 -7.03
CA PHE A 168 12.40 12.20 -7.01
C PHE A 168 11.81 13.18 -6.00
N ALA A 169 12.49 13.48 -4.89
CA ALA A 169 12.04 14.45 -3.90
C ALA A 169 11.81 15.86 -4.49
N ASN A 170 12.46 16.20 -5.61
CA ASN A 170 12.31 17.50 -6.28
C ASN A 170 11.07 17.61 -7.20
N VAL A 171 10.37 16.49 -7.50
CA VAL A 171 9.25 16.45 -8.45
C VAL A 171 7.92 16.94 -7.82
N GLY A 172 7.83 16.91 -6.48
CA GLY A 172 6.65 17.32 -5.72
C GLY A 172 5.67 16.17 -5.45
N LEU A 173 5.02 16.20 -4.28
CA LEU A 173 4.21 15.09 -3.75
C LEU A 173 3.05 14.69 -4.67
N THR A 174 2.28 15.65 -5.18
CA THR A 174 1.10 15.37 -6.03
C THR A 174 1.49 14.59 -7.29
N ARG A 175 2.57 15.01 -7.97
CA ARG A 175 3.08 14.32 -9.16
C ARG A 175 3.67 12.96 -8.87
N ILE A 176 4.33 12.80 -7.72
CA ILE A 176 4.83 11.49 -7.26
C ILE A 176 3.65 10.54 -7.04
N ILE A 177 2.57 10.99 -6.40
CA ILE A 177 1.37 10.17 -6.18
C ILE A 177 0.77 9.77 -7.54
N GLU A 178 0.53 10.72 -8.44
CA GLU A 178 -0.02 10.45 -9.78
C GLU A 178 0.81 9.42 -10.57
N LEU A 179 2.15 9.50 -10.50
CA LEU A 179 3.04 8.56 -11.17
C LEU A 179 3.08 7.20 -10.46
N ALA A 180 2.93 7.18 -9.13
CA ALA A 180 2.96 5.97 -8.32
C ALA A 180 1.64 5.18 -8.45
N THR A 181 0.48 5.84 -8.51
CA THR A 181 -0.85 5.19 -8.55
C THR A 181 -0.94 4.03 -9.56
N PRO A 182 -0.53 4.13 -10.84
CA PRO A 182 -0.61 3.00 -11.77
C PRO A 182 0.31 1.83 -11.38
N ILE A 183 1.51 2.14 -10.87
CA ILE A 183 2.47 1.13 -10.40
C ILE A 183 1.90 0.41 -9.18
N LEU A 184 1.25 1.15 -8.28
CA LEU A 184 0.60 0.62 -7.08
C LEU A 184 -0.58 -0.27 -7.45
N MET A 185 -1.46 0.19 -8.34
CA MET A 185 -2.60 -0.60 -8.82
C MET A 185 -2.16 -1.91 -9.48
N PHE A 186 -0.97 -1.94 -10.09
CA PHE A 186 -0.38 -3.16 -10.62
C PHE A 186 0.24 -4.06 -9.54
N LEU A 187 1.03 -3.49 -8.62
CA LEU A 187 1.79 -4.28 -7.63
C LEU A 187 0.94 -4.76 -6.44
N TYR A 188 -0.06 -3.99 -6.01
CA TYR A 188 -0.86 -4.31 -4.82
C TYR A 188 -1.65 -5.63 -4.93
N PRO A 189 -2.37 -5.89 -6.03
CA PRO A 189 -3.05 -7.17 -6.19
C PRO A 189 -2.12 -8.37 -6.07
N LEU A 190 -0.93 -8.28 -6.67
CA LEU A 190 0.10 -9.31 -6.60
C LEU A 190 0.61 -9.49 -5.17
N ALA A 191 0.90 -8.39 -4.47
CA ALA A 191 1.35 -8.43 -3.09
C ALA A 191 0.30 -9.02 -2.15
N ILE A 192 -0.96 -8.56 -2.24
CA ILE A 192 -2.05 -9.03 -1.38
C ILE A 192 -2.30 -10.52 -1.60
N THR A 193 -2.32 -10.97 -2.86
CA THR A 193 -2.52 -12.40 -3.17
C THR A 193 -1.38 -13.25 -2.63
N LEU A 194 -0.13 -12.83 -2.76
CA LEU A 194 1.01 -13.54 -2.16
C LEU A 194 0.94 -13.59 -0.63
N VAL A 195 0.53 -12.49 0.04
CA VAL A 195 0.34 -12.46 1.50
C VAL A 195 -0.77 -13.43 1.92
N LEU A 196 -1.91 -13.41 1.23
CA LEU A 196 -3.03 -14.32 1.52
C LEU A 196 -2.63 -15.79 1.32
N LEU A 197 -1.95 -16.10 0.21
CA LEU A 197 -1.46 -17.45 -0.06
C LEU A 197 -0.42 -17.88 0.98
N ALA A 198 0.46 -17.00 1.45
CA ALA A 198 1.41 -17.31 2.50
C ALA A 198 0.73 -17.66 3.83
N ILE A 199 -0.35 -16.95 4.19
CA ILE A 199 -1.14 -17.22 5.40
C ILE A 199 -1.89 -18.55 5.29
N ILE A 200 -2.52 -18.81 4.13
CA ILE A 200 -3.34 -20.01 3.88
C ILE A 200 -2.47 -21.21 3.45
N GLY A 201 -1.17 -20.99 3.22
CA GLY A 201 -0.18 -21.92 2.69
C GLY A 201 -0.15 -23.31 3.34
N ARG A 202 -0.49 -23.37 4.62
CA ARG A 202 -0.55 -24.62 5.38
C ARG A 202 -1.64 -25.58 4.88
N LEU A 203 -2.72 -25.08 4.27
CA LEU A 203 -3.80 -25.92 3.73
C LEU A 203 -3.36 -26.75 2.51
N PHE A 204 -2.38 -26.25 1.75
CA PHE A 204 -1.90 -26.87 0.51
C PHE A 204 -0.40 -27.20 0.54
N ASN A 205 0.19 -27.31 1.75
CA ASN A 205 1.61 -27.61 1.98
C ASN A 205 2.58 -26.70 1.18
N ASN A 206 2.20 -25.44 0.98
CA ASN A 206 2.96 -24.46 0.19
C ASN A 206 3.34 -24.96 -1.23
N ASP A 207 2.46 -25.71 -1.90
CA ASP A 207 2.72 -26.12 -3.27
C ASP A 207 2.90 -24.91 -4.20
N ARG A 208 4.07 -24.86 -4.86
CA ARG A 208 4.47 -23.81 -5.79
C ARG A 208 3.43 -23.60 -6.91
N ARG A 209 2.70 -24.63 -7.31
CA ARG A 209 1.68 -24.56 -8.37
C ARG A 209 0.52 -23.63 -7.99
N VAL A 210 0.09 -23.68 -6.73
CA VAL A 210 -0.99 -22.83 -6.19
C VAL A 210 -0.59 -21.35 -6.25
N TYR A 211 0.65 -21.06 -5.85
CA TYR A 211 1.23 -19.72 -5.97
C TYR A 211 1.31 -19.25 -7.42
N GLN A 212 1.88 -20.06 -8.31
CA GLN A 212 2.11 -19.66 -9.70
C GLN A 212 0.81 -19.40 -10.47
N VAL A 213 -0.16 -20.30 -10.35
CA VAL A 213 -1.43 -20.18 -11.09
C VAL A 213 -2.24 -19.00 -10.56
N THR A 214 -2.39 -18.87 -9.23
CA THR A 214 -3.11 -17.73 -8.67
C THR A 214 -2.45 -16.41 -9.05
N THR A 215 -1.12 -16.32 -8.95
CA THR A 215 -0.37 -15.10 -9.31
C THR A 215 -0.46 -14.79 -10.81
N LEU A 216 -0.53 -15.80 -11.68
CA LEU A 216 -0.62 -15.58 -13.13
C LEU A 216 -1.98 -14.99 -13.53
N PHE A 217 -3.06 -15.51 -12.94
CA PHE A 217 -4.41 -14.96 -13.16
C PHE A 217 -4.53 -13.53 -12.62
N THR A 218 -3.94 -13.26 -11.45
CA THR A 218 -3.95 -11.91 -10.87
C THR A 218 -3.08 -10.96 -11.67
N LEU A 219 -1.93 -11.41 -12.20
CA LEU A 219 -1.05 -10.61 -13.03
C LEU A 219 -1.77 -10.09 -14.27
N ILE A 220 -2.54 -10.92 -14.97
CA ILE A 220 -3.32 -10.49 -16.14
C ILE A 220 -4.29 -9.38 -15.76
N ALA A 221 -5.04 -9.55 -14.67
CA ALA A 221 -5.98 -8.55 -14.19
C ALA A 221 -5.30 -7.25 -13.72
N SER A 222 -4.17 -7.38 -13.02
CA SER A 222 -3.41 -6.25 -12.47
C SER A 222 -2.80 -5.38 -13.57
N ILE A 223 -2.44 -5.97 -14.72
CA ILE A 223 -2.00 -5.20 -15.89
C ILE A 223 -3.14 -4.31 -16.38
N ILE A 224 -4.36 -4.83 -16.46
CA ILE A 224 -5.53 -4.08 -16.92
C ILE A 224 -5.86 -2.96 -15.92
N ASP A 225 -5.87 -3.26 -14.61
CA ASP A 225 -6.09 -2.27 -13.56
C ASP A 225 -5.00 -1.17 -13.56
N GLY A 226 -3.73 -1.54 -13.74
CA GLY A 226 -2.61 -0.60 -13.83
C GLY A 226 -2.64 0.27 -15.08
N LEU A 227 -3.09 -0.28 -16.22
CA LEU A 227 -3.28 0.49 -17.46
C LEU A 227 -4.45 1.46 -17.36
N ASN A 228 -5.53 1.08 -16.67
CA ASN A 228 -6.66 1.98 -16.43
C ASN A 228 -6.29 3.16 -15.52
N ALA A 229 -5.47 2.90 -14.50
CA ALA A 229 -4.95 3.92 -13.60
C ALA A 229 -3.77 4.73 -14.21
N ALA A 230 -3.34 4.43 -15.43
CA ALA A 230 -2.23 5.12 -16.08
C ALA A 230 -2.63 6.52 -16.56
N PRO A 231 -1.64 7.45 -16.68
CA PRO A 231 -1.89 8.78 -17.20
C PRO A 231 -2.60 8.77 -18.56
N PRO A 232 -3.39 9.81 -18.89
CA PRO A 232 -4.21 9.87 -20.11
C PRO A 232 -3.42 9.62 -21.40
N ALA A 233 -2.12 9.94 -21.42
CA ALA A 233 -1.23 9.66 -22.54
C ALA A 233 -1.08 8.16 -22.87
N ILE A 234 -1.26 7.28 -21.89
CA ILE A 234 -1.12 5.82 -22.03
C ILE A 234 -2.50 5.16 -22.07
N SER A 235 -3.43 5.59 -21.22
CA SER A 235 -4.78 5.02 -21.13
C SER A 235 -5.66 5.34 -22.34
N GLN A 236 -5.40 6.43 -23.08
CA GLN A 236 -6.09 6.76 -24.33
C GLN A 236 -5.46 6.14 -25.60
N SER A 237 -4.40 5.35 -25.46
CA SER A 237 -3.87 4.60 -26.60
C SER A 237 -4.88 3.54 -27.06
N SER A 238 -5.01 3.34 -28.37
CA SER A 238 -6.01 2.43 -28.96
C SER A 238 -5.89 1.00 -28.45
N GLY A 239 -4.67 0.52 -28.17
CA GLY A 239 -4.43 -0.80 -27.57
C GLY A 239 -4.83 -0.87 -26.09
N ALA A 240 -4.61 0.20 -25.31
CA ALA A 240 -5.02 0.25 -23.91
C ALA A 240 -6.54 0.32 -23.77
N GLN A 241 -7.23 1.12 -24.59
CA GLN A 241 -8.69 1.21 -24.57
C GLN A 241 -9.38 -0.10 -24.89
N MET A 242 -8.85 -0.92 -25.83
CA MET A 242 -9.41 -2.25 -26.08
C MET A 242 -9.31 -3.17 -24.86
N LEU A 243 -8.16 -3.15 -24.16
CA LEU A 243 -7.96 -3.95 -22.95
C LEU A 243 -8.81 -3.44 -21.77
N ILE A 244 -8.95 -2.13 -21.63
CA ILE A 244 -9.76 -1.49 -20.58
C ILE A 244 -11.25 -1.78 -20.82
N GLN A 245 -11.74 -1.70 -22.07
CA GLN A 245 -13.13 -2.06 -22.40
C GLN A 245 -13.43 -3.54 -22.14
N LEU A 246 -12.50 -4.44 -22.48
CA LEU A 246 -12.61 -5.85 -22.09
C LEU A 246 -12.62 -6.01 -20.56
N GLY A 247 -11.85 -5.19 -19.84
CA GLY A 247 -11.88 -5.12 -18.38
C GLY A 247 -13.24 -4.69 -17.85
N GLU A 248 -13.75 -3.54 -18.28
CA GLU A 248 -15.05 -2.99 -17.87
C GLU A 248 -16.22 -3.95 -18.14
N GLN A 249 -16.15 -4.72 -19.23
CA GLN A 249 -17.23 -5.59 -19.65
C GLN A 249 -17.22 -6.97 -18.98
N TYR A 250 -16.04 -7.49 -18.62
CA TYR A 250 -15.88 -8.87 -18.09
C TYR A 250 -15.39 -8.94 -16.64
N LEU A 251 -14.91 -7.86 -16.03
CA LEU A 251 -14.45 -7.81 -14.64
C LEU A 251 -15.48 -7.12 -13.74
N PRO A 252 -16.23 -7.88 -12.91
CA PRO A 252 -17.01 -7.29 -11.84
C PRO A 252 -16.07 -6.55 -10.88
N PHE A 253 -16.49 -5.40 -10.34
CA PHE A 253 -15.69 -4.48 -9.49
C PHE A 253 -14.61 -3.66 -10.19
N PHE A 254 -14.51 -3.71 -11.53
CA PHE A 254 -13.59 -2.84 -12.28
C PHE A 254 -13.91 -1.35 -12.11
N ALA A 255 -15.20 -0.99 -12.08
CA ALA A 255 -15.68 0.37 -11.81
C ALA A 255 -15.23 0.93 -10.44
N ILE A 256 -14.77 0.06 -9.54
CA ILE A 256 -14.38 0.38 -8.16
C ILE A 256 -12.85 0.19 -7.97
N GLY A 257 -12.10 -0.08 -9.04
CA GLY A 257 -10.64 -0.29 -8.99
C GLY A 257 -10.20 -1.61 -8.33
N MET A 258 -11.11 -2.57 -8.20
CA MET A 258 -10.86 -3.90 -7.61
C MET A 258 -11.08 -5.02 -8.62
N GLY A 259 -10.73 -4.80 -9.89
CA GLY A 259 -10.89 -5.79 -10.95
C GLY A 259 -10.17 -7.10 -10.65
N TRP A 260 -8.99 -7.04 -10.05
CA TRP A 260 -8.17 -8.21 -9.69
C TRP A 260 -8.79 -9.24 -8.72
N VAL A 261 -9.80 -8.89 -7.92
CA VAL A 261 -10.33 -9.77 -6.85
C VAL A 261 -10.96 -11.04 -7.42
N LEU A 262 -11.74 -10.92 -8.50
CA LEU A 262 -12.43 -12.07 -9.09
C LEU A 262 -11.44 -13.02 -9.79
N PRO A 263 -10.49 -12.53 -10.63
CA PRO A 263 -9.41 -13.35 -11.18
C PRO A 263 -8.52 -14.00 -10.12
N ALA A 264 -8.26 -13.32 -9.01
CA ALA A 264 -7.55 -13.91 -7.87
C ALA A 264 -8.29 -15.13 -7.31
N LEU A 265 -9.59 -14.97 -7.05
CA LEU A 265 -10.41 -16.04 -6.50
C LEU A 265 -10.56 -17.21 -7.46
N THR A 266 -10.80 -16.94 -8.75
CA THR A 266 -10.91 -18.00 -9.76
C THR A 266 -9.58 -18.73 -9.94
N GLY A 267 -8.46 -18.00 -10.03
CA GLY A 267 -7.11 -18.58 -10.08
C GLY A 267 -6.81 -19.45 -8.86
N PHE A 268 -7.19 -18.99 -7.66
CA PHE A 268 -7.04 -19.76 -6.44
C PHE A 268 -7.86 -21.05 -6.44
N ILE A 269 -9.16 -20.99 -6.79
CA ILE A 269 -10.04 -22.17 -6.86
C ILE A 269 -9.52 -23.18 -7.89
N VAL A 270 -9.17 -22.72 -9.09
CA VAL A 270 -8.61 -23.60 -10.15
C VAL A 270 -7.34 -24.27 -9.67
N SER A 271 -6.46 -23.52 -9.01
CA SER A 271 -5.20 -24.06 -8.52
C SER A 271 -5.38 -25.08 -7.38
N LEU A 272 -6.38 -24.91 -6.50
CA LEU A 272 -6.74 -25.88 -5.48
C LEU A 272 -7.33 -27.16 -6.07
N ILE A 273 -8.20 -27.04 -7.08
CA ILE A 273 -8.76 -28.21 -7.79
C ILE A 273 -7.63 -28.98 -8.48
N TRP A 274 -6.70 -28.28 -9.12
CA TRP A 274 -5.54 -28.91 -9.75
C TRP A 274 -4.62 -29.59 -8.72
N TYR A 275 -4.39 -28.95 -7.57
CA TYR A 275 -3.61 -29.54 -6.48
C TYR A 275 -4.25 -30.84 -5.95
N THR A 276 -5.55 -30.81 -5.65
CA THR A 276 -6.28 -31.96 -5.08
C THR A 276 -6.38 -33.12 -6.07
N THR A 277 -6.65 -32.87 -7.35
CA THR A 277 -6.69 -33.90 -8.40
C THR A 277 -5.32 -34.54 -8.65
N THR A 278 -4.24 -33.77 -8.59
CA THR A 278 -2.89 -34.34 -8.77
C THR A 278 -2.44 -35.17 -7.56
N LYS A 279 -2.84 -34.77 -6.36
CA LYS A 279 -2.58 -35.53 -5.12
C LYS A 279 -3.33 -36.87 -5.10
N HIS A 280 -4.58 -36.89 -5.58
CA HIS A 280 -5.36 -38.13 -5.70
C HIS A 280 -4.85 -39.09 -6.78
N ARG A 281 -4.05 -38.62 -7.74
CA ARG A 281 -3.49 -39.47 -8.81
C ARG A 281 -2.17 -40.15 -8.42
N HIS A 282 -1.55 -39.72 -7.32
CA HIS A 282 -0.27 -40.24 -6.81
C HIS A 282 -0.39 -41.04 -5.50
N ASN A 283 -1.60 -41.16 -4.95
CA ASN A 283 -1.96 -42.12 -3.90
C ASN A 283 -2.76 -43.27 -4.52
#